data_AF-A0AA42ATN8-F1
#
_entry.id   AF-A0AA42ATN8-F1
#
_cell.length_a   1.000
_cell.length_b   1.000
_cell.length_c   1.000
_cell.angle_alpha   90.00
_cell.angle_beta   90.00
_cell.angle_gamma   90.00
#
_symmetry.space_group_name_H-M   'P 1'
#
loop_
_entity.id
_entity.type
_entity.pdbx_description
1 polymer ?
#
loop_
_entity_poly.entity_id
_entity_poly.type
_entity_poly.pdbx_seq_one_letter_code
_entity_poly.pdbx_strand_id
1 'polypeptide(L)'
;MSTSKMITLRSSDGDAFQVSVDVALQSQTIKHMVADNCAENGIPLANVTSEVLAKVIEYFKKHVQCPKGEELKAWDAEFVKVEQPELFDLILAANYLNIKDLMELTCQTVADMFTGKTAEEIRKTFNIKNDYTPEEEEEIRSENQWNPNRASILTPNLLFIPFLLIKISSQLNLIMSTSKMITLRSSDGDAFEVSEAVALQSLTIKHMVEDDCAENGIPLPNVTRKVLAKVIEHCRKHAELPKGEELKAWDAEFVKGVLPELFDIILAANYLNINNLLDLTNQTVADMITGK
;
A
#
# COMPACT_ATOMS: atom_id res chain seq x y z
N MET A 1 18.56 -41.41 1.13
CA MET A 1 17.33 -40.62 0.95
C MET A 1 17.43 -39.43 1.87
N SER A 2 17.77 -38.25 1.34
CA SER A 2 17.80 -37.03 2.14
C SER A 2 16.36 -36.65 2.46
N THR A 3 15.92 -36.84 3.70
CA THR A 3 14.62 -36.37 4.16
C THR A 3 14.66 -34.86 4.17
N SER A 4 14.00 -34.20 3.21
CA SER A 4 13.86 -32.75 3.20
C SER A 4 13.18 -32.32 4.50
N LYS A 5 13.85 -31.47 5.28
CA LYS A 5 13.30 -30.89 6.50
C LYS A 5 12.01 -30.13 6.12
N MET A 6 10.91 -30.41 6.81
CA MET A 6 9.64 -29.72 6.61
C MET A 6 9.52 -28.57 7.62
N ILE A 7 8.96 -27.45 7.18
CA ILE A 7 8.55 -26.34 8.04
C ILE A 7 7.06 -26.07 7.87
N THR A 8 6.47 -25.41 8.85
CA THR A 8 5.07 -25.00 8.82
C THR A 8 5.01 -23.50 8.57
N LEU A 9 4.27 -23.07 7.55
CA LEU A 9 3.91 -21.68 7.31
C LEU A 9 2.45 -21.49 7.72
N ARG A 10 2.15 -20.43 8.47
CA ARG A 10 0.77 -20.13 8.89
C ARG A 10 0.29 -18.86 8.21
N SER A 11 -0.82 -18.93 7.48
CA SER A 11 -1.44 -17.77 6.83
C SER A 11 -2.12 -16.84 7.85
N SER A 12 -2.54 -15.66 7.37
CA SER A 12 -3.21 -14.63 8.17
C SER A 12 -4.58 -15.03 8.71
N ASP A 13 -5.28 -15.91 7.99
CA ASP A 13 -6.57 -16.53 8.37
C ASP A 13 -6.40 -17.79 9.23
N GLY A 14 -5.17 -18.19 9.53
CA GLY A 14 -4.85 -19.17 10.57
C GLY A 14 -4.57 -20.59 10.07
N ASP A 15 -4.72 -20.87 8.77
CA ASP A 15 -4.40 -22.18 8.20
C ASP A 15 -2.90 -22.45 8.18
N ALA A 16 -2.53 -23.72 8.23
CA ALA A 16 -1.15 -24.18 8.32
C ALA A 16 -0.76 -25.01 7.09
N PHE A 17 0.34 -24.63 6.45
CA PHE A 17 0.88 -25.26 5.26
C PHE A 17 2.23 -25.88 5.56
N GLN A 18 2.36 -27.18 5.29
CA GLN A 18 3.65 -27.87 5.38
C GLN A 18 4.40 -27.78 4.06
N VAL A 19 5.60 -27.22 4.10
CA VAL A 19 6.45 -27.00 2.94
C VAL A 19 7.86 -27.45 3.28
N SER A 20 8.56 -28.04 2.31
CA SER A 20 9.95 -28.42 2.51
C SER A 20 10.84 -27.18 2.55
N VAL A 21 11.90 -27.21 3.37
CA VAL A 21 12.79 -26.05 3.56
C VAL A 21 13.36 -25.58 2.23
N ASP A 22 13.83 -26.49 1.37
CA ASP A 22 14.35 -26.16 0.03
C ASP A 22 13.37 -25.39 -0.85
N VAL A 23 12.07 -25.71 -0.76
CA VAL A 23 11.00 -24.98 -1.45
C VAL A 23 10.76 -23.62 -0.81
N ALA A 24 10.74 -23.54 0.52
CA ALA A 24 10.47 -22.30 1.23
C ALA A 24 11.63 -21.28 1.17
N LEU A 25 12.87 -21.74 0.92
CA LEU A 25 14.07 -20.90 0.78
C LEU A 25 14.06 -19.99 -0.46
N GLN A 26 13.08 -20.13 -1.35
CA GLN A 26 12.82 -19.17 -2.44
C GLN A 26 12.49 -17.77 -1.88
N SER A 27 11.87 -17.70 -0.70
CA SER A 27 11.67 -16.45 0.04
C SER A 27 12.92 -16.07 0.82
N GLN A 28 13.42 -14.84 0.64
CA GLN A 28 14.53 -14.35 1.49
C GLN A 28 14.08 -14.16 2.94
N THR A 29 12.85 -13.69 3.18
CA THR A 29 12.28 -13.53 4.52
C THR A 29 12.28 -14.84 5.30
N ILE A 30 11.74 -15.92 4.69
CA ILE A 30 11.70 -17.24 5.31
C ILE A 30 13.11 -17.81 5.50
N LYS A 31 14.02 -17.58 4.54
CA LYS A 31 15.43 -17.99 4.65
C LYS A 31 16.12 -17.40 5.87
N HIS A 32 15.92 -16.12 6.17
CA HIS A 32 16.46 -15.49 7.38
C HIS A 32 15.87 -16.12 8.65
N MET A 33 14.55 -16.32 8.70
CA MET A 33 13.88 -16.93 9.86
C MET A 33 14.30 -18.39 10.12
N VAL A 34 14.56 -19.17 9.07
CA VAL A 34 15.06 -20.54 9.19
C VAL A 34 16.51 -20.57 9.66
N ALA A 35 17.35 -19.62 9.21
CA ALA A 35 18.75 -19.52 9.63
C ALA A 35 18.89 -19.19 11.12
N ASP A 36 17.97 -18.38 11.67
CA ASP A 36 17.94 -18.01 13.09
C ASP A 36 17.26 -19.07 13.98
N ASN A 37 16.92 -20.24 13.41
CA ASN A 37 16.26 -21.36 14.09
C ASN A 37 14.87 -21.02 14.68
N CYS A 38 14.23 -19.94 14.21
CA CYS A 38 12.91 -19.48 14.66
C CYS A 38 11.73 -20.25 14.04
N ALA A 39 11.99 -21.26 13.20
CA ALA A 39 10.96 -21.98 12.45
C ALA A 39 10.34 -23.18 13.19
N GLU A 40 10.77 -23.49 14.42
CA GLU A 40 10.32 -24.68 15.16
C GLU A 40 8.82 -24.67 15.49
N ASN A 41 8.25 -23.50 15.78
CA ASN A 41 6.83 -23.34 16.11
C ASN A 41 5.95 -22.99 14.89
N GLY A 42 6.52 -23.05 13.69
CA GLY A 42 5.91 -22.56 12.47
C GLY A 42 6.05 -21.04 12.31
N ILE A 43 6.15 -20.59 11.06
CA ILE A 43 6.38 -19.19 10.69
C ILE A 43 5.02 -18.52 10.43
N PRO A 44 4.61 -17.51 11.23
CA PRO A 44 3.39 -16.77 10.98
C PRO A 44 3.58 -15.75 9.85
N LEU A 45 2.70 -15.79 8.85
CA LEU A 45 2.65 -14.90 7.70
C LEU A 45 1.37 -14.06 7.78
N ALA A 46 1.36 -13.09 8.70
CA ALA A 46 0.17 -12.33 9.07
C ALA A 46 -0.43 -11.48 7.92
N ASN A 47 0.32 -11.27 6.84
CA ASN A 47 -0.09 -10.45 5.70
C ASN A 47 -0.39 -11.28 4.44
N VAL A 48 -0.52 -12.60 4.55
CA VAL A 48 -0.81 -13.48 3.40
C VAL A 48 -1.97 -14.41 3.75
N THR A 49 -3.07 -14.32 3.00
CA THR A 49 -4.23 -15.22 3.16
C THR A 49 -3.90 -16.64 2.72
N SER A 50 -4.73 -17.62 3.11
CA SER A 50 -4.53 -19.02 2.71
C SER A 50 -4.53 -19.23 1.20
N GLU A 51 -5.43 -18.55 0.50
CA GLU A 51 -5.59 -18.66 -0.95
C GLU A 51 -4.31 -18.18 -1.68
N VAL A 52 -3.82 -17.01 -1.30
CA VAL A 52 -2.61 -16.42 -1.88
C VAL A 52 -1.38 -17.25 -1.48
N LEU A 53 -1.29 -17.68 -0.22
CA LEU A 53 -0.19 -18.51 0.26
C LEU A 53 -0.13 -19.85 -0.49
N ALA A 54 -1.27 -20.47 -0.79
CA ALA A 54 -1.33 -21.70 -1.58
C ALA A 54 -0.72 -21.49 -2.98
N LYS A 55 -1.05 -20.38 -3.65
CA LYS A 55 -0.48 -20.02 -4.96
C LYS A 55 1.02 -19.73 -4.89
N VAL A 56 1.47 -19.01 -3.86
CA VAL A 56 2.91 -18.76 -3.65
C VAL A 56 3.67 -20.08 -3.43
N ILE A 57 3.10 -21.01 -2.68
CA ILE A 57 3.70 -22.34 -2.48
C ILE A 57 3.73 -23.14 -3.77
N GLU A 58 2.68 -23.06 -4.60
CA GLU A 58 2.66 -23.67 -5.94
C GLU A 58 3.79 -23.13 -6.81
N TYR A 59 3.95 -21.79 -6.84
CA TYR A 59 5.04 -21.12 -7.54
C TYR A 59 6.42 -21.61 -7.07
N PHE A 60 6.65 -21.64 -5.75
CA PHE A 60 7.91 -22.16 -5.19
C PHE A 60 8.19 -23.59 -5.63
N LYS A 61 7.20 -24.48 -5.53
CA LYS A 61 7.36 -25.88 -5.93
C LYS A 61 7.75 -26.01 -7.40
N LYS A 62 7.11 -25.23 -8.26
CA LYS A 62 7.41 -25.24 -9.70
C LYS A 62 8.83 -24.75 -9.99
N HIS A 63 9.24 -23.64 -9.38
CA HIS A 63 10.55 -23.01 -9.59
C HIS A 63 11.71 -23.84 -9.01
N VAL A 64 11.46 -24.60 -7.95
CA VAL A 64 12.43 -25.56 -7.40
C VAL A 64 12.54 -26.80 -8.30
N GLN A 65 11.42 -27.28 -8.83
CA GLN A 65 11.38 -28.49 -9.66
C GLN A 65 11.99 -28.25 -11.06
N CYS A 66 11.79 -27.08 -11.65
CA CYS A 66 12.30 -26.73 -12.97
C CYS A 66 12.84 -25.29 -12.96
N PRO A 67 14.11 -25.08 -12.55
CA PRO A 67 14.63 -23.74 -12.31
C PRO A 67 14.89 -22.92 -13.58
N LYS A 68 14.95 -23.54 -14.76
CA LYS A 68 15.26 -22.86 -16.05
C LYS A 68 14.65 -23.60 -17.23
N GLY A 69 14.10 -22.86 -18.20
CA GLY A 69 13.65 -23.39 -19.49
C GLY A 69 12.53 -22.58 -20.11
N GLU A 70 12.24 -22.81 -21.40
CA GLU A 70 11.07 -22.22 -22.07
C GLU A 70 9.76 -22.69 -21.45
N GLU A 71 9.72 -23.94 -20.96
CA GLU A 71 8.56 -24.50 -20.25
C GLU A 71 8.23 -23.76 -18.96
N LEU A 72 9.25 -23.27 -18.23
CA LEU A 72 9.04 -22.47 -17.01
C LEU A 72 8.43 -21.12 -17.37
N LYS A 73 8.98 -20.43 -18.39
CA LYS A 73 8.45 -19.14 -18.84
C LYS A 73 7.01 -19.24 -19.32
N ALA A 74 6.67 -20.32 -20.03
CA ALA A 74 5.31 -20.57 -20.48
C ALA A 74 4.36 -20.81 -19.29
N TRP A 75 4.82 -21.55 -18.28
CA TRP A 75 4.05 -21.76 -17.06
C TRP A 75 3.89 -20.46 -16.26
N ASP A 76 4.96 -19.68 -16.10
CA ASP A 76 4.96 -18.39 -15.42
C ASP A 76 3.96 -17.41 -16.07
N ALA A 77 3.93 -17.36 -17.41
CA ALA A 77 2.98 -16.54 -18.15
C ALA A 77 1.52 -16.95 -17.95
N GLU A 78 1.24 -18.26 -17.78
CA GLU A 78 -0.11 -18.73 -17.47
C GLU A 78 -0.45 -18.57 -15.98
N PHE A 79 0.53 -18.73 -15.09
CA PHE A 79 0.36 -18.60 -13.64
C PHE A 79 -0.12 -17.21 -13.22
N VAL A 80 0.43 -16.15 -13.84
CA VAL A 80 0.03 -14.75 -13.57
C VAL A 80 -1.20 -14.29 -14.33
N LYS A 81 -1.81 -15.17 -15.13
CA LYS A 81 -3.03 -14.88 -15.89
C LYS A 81 -4.27 -15.07 -15.03
N VAL A 82 -4.29 -14.37 -13.91
CA VAL A 82 -5.36 -14.35 -12.91
C VAL A 82 -6.18 -13.07 -13.02
N GLU A 83 -7.25 -12.97 -12.23
CA GLU A 83 -8.01 -11.73 -12.13
C GLU A 83 -7.18 -10.62 -11.47
N GLN A 84 -7.51 -9.35 -11.75
CA GLN A 84 -6.73 -8.21 -11.24
C GLN A 84 -6.58 -8.18 -9.72
N PRO A 85 -7.63 -8.40 -8.90
CA PRO A 85 -7.49 -8.39 -7.44
C PRO A 85 -6.47 -9.43 -6.98
N GLU A 86 -6.54 -10.62 -7.56
CA GLU A 86 -5.65 -11.72 -7.25
C GLU A 86 -4.21 -11.48 -7.71
N LEU A 87 -4.01 -10.84 -8.86
CA LEU A 87 -2.68 -10.41 -9.32
C LEU A 87 -2.05 -9.42 -8.34
N PHE A 88 -2.84 -8.48 -7.80
CA PHE A 88 -2.37 -7.54 -6.79
C PHE A 88 -2.04 -8.23 -5.47
N ASP A 89 -2.85 -9.18 -5.02
CA ASP A 89 -2.57 -9.97 -3.83
C ASP A 89 -1.27 -10.78 -3.98
N LEU A 90 -1.00 -11.33 -5.18
CA LEU A 90 0.27 -11.99 -5.49
C LEU A 90 1.47 -11.02 -5.46
N ILE A 91 1.31 -9.79 -5.95
CA ILE A 91 2.35 -8.74 -5.87
C ILE A 91 2.66 -8.42 -4.40
N LEU A 92 1.62 -8.23 -3.58
CA LEU A 92 1.77 -7.93 -2.16
C LEU A 92 2.47 -9.06 -1.41
N ALA A 93 2.07 -10.31 -1.67
CA ALA A 93 2.73 -11.48 -1.07
C ALA A 93 4.18 -11.62 -1.53
N ALA A 94 4.48 -11.37 -2.81
CA ALA A 94 5.84 -11.40 -3.34
C ALA A 94 6.74 -10.35 -2.68
N ASN A 95 6.21 -9.15 -2.42
CA ASN A 95 6.93 -8.11 -1.69
C ASN A 95 7.21 -8.53 -0.25
N TYR A 96 6.16 -8.94 0.47
CA TYR A 96 6.24 -9.29 1.88
C TYR A 96 7.19 -10.47 2.15
N LEU A 97 7.13 -11.50 1.31
CA LEU A 97 8.00 -12.67 1.39
C LEU A 97 9.36 -12.47 0.71
N ASN A 98 9.60 -11.30 0.11
CA ASN A 98 10.82 -10.96 -0.62
C ASN A 98 11.19 -12.03 -1.66
N ILE A 99 10.26 -12.26 -2.60
CA ILE A 99 10.37 -13.22 -3.70
C ILE A 99 10.65 -12.44 -4.99
N LYS A 100 11.93 -12.20 -5.27
CA LYS A 100 12.36 -11.32 -6.37
C LYS A 100 11.78 -11.74 -7.73
N ASP A 101 11.86 -13.02 -8.08
CA ASP A 101 11.46 -13.48 -9.42
C ASP A 101 9.95 -13.35 -9.64
N LEU A 102 9.14 -13.62 -8.60
CA LEU A 102 7.68 -13.45 -8.65
C LEU A 102 7.29 -11.96 -8.71
N MET A 103 8.03 -11.11 -8.00
CA MET A 103 7.85 -9.65 -8.07
C MET A 103 8.14 -9.13 -9.48
N GLU A 104 9.24 -9.55 -10.10
CA GLU A 104 9.58 -9.15 -11.47
C GLU A 104 8.53 -9.64 -12.48
N LEU A 105 8.08 -10.90 -12.36
CA LEU A 105 7.06 -11.49 -13.23
C LEU A 105 5.71 -10.77 -13.15
N THR A 106 5.23 -10.51 -11.94
CA THR A 106 3.95 -9.81 -11.73
C THR A 106 4.03 -8.34 -12.14
N CYS A 107 5.15 -7.64 -11.87
CA CYS A 107 5.41 -6.30 -12.39
C CYS A 107 5.41 -6.25 -13.92
N GLN A 108 6.06 -7.22 -14.57
CA GLN A 108 6.08 -7.31 -16.03
C GLN A 108 4.68 -7.55 -16.59
N THR A 109 3.89 -8.41 -15.96
CA THR A 109 2.50 -8.69 -16.36
C THR A 109 1.66 -7.41 -16.32
N VAL A 110 1.79 -6.63 -15.24
CA VAL A 110 1.13 -5.34 -15.11
C VAL A 110 1.60 -4.36 -16.19
N ALA A 111 2.90 -4.32 -16.50
CA ALA A 111 3.44 -3.50 -17.58
C ALA A 111 2.87 -3.90 -18.96
N ASP A 112 2.75 -5.20 -19.22
CA ASP A 112 2.20 -5.73 -20.46
C ASP A 112 0.71 -5.38 -20.61
N MET A 113 -0.04 -5.29 -19.51
CA MET A 113 -1.43 -4.82 -19.53
C MET A 113 -1.57 -3.36 -19.98
N PHE A 114 -0.50 -2.56 -19.94
CA PHE A 114 -0.48 -1.18 -20.46
C PHE A 114 0.01 -1.11 -21.91
N THR A 115 0.73 -2.14 -22.37
CA THR A 115 1.30 -2.14 -23.72
C THR A 115 0.18 -2.09 -24.76
N GLY A 116 0.24 -1.10 -25.64
CA GLY A 116 -0.75 -0.90 -26.71
C GLY A 116 -2.07 -0.25 -26.28
N LYS A 117 -2.27 0.06 -24.99
CA LYS A 117 -3.46 0.80 -24.52
C LYS A 117 -3.23 2.31 -24.49
N THR A 118 -4.30 3.07 -24.68
CA THR A 118 -4.33 4.52 -24.49
C THR A 118 -4.45 4.89 -23.01
N ALA A 119 -4.10 6.13 -22.65
CA ALA A 119 -4.21 6.62 -21.27
C ALA A 119 -5.66 6.53 -20.73
N GLU A 120 -6.67 6.76 -21.57
CA GLU A 120 -8.08 6.63 -21.21
C GLU A 120 -8.48 5.18 -20.90
N GLU A 121 -8.03 4.23 -21.73
CA GLU A 121 -8.30 2.81 -21.53
C GLU A 121 -7.62 2.28 -20.27
N ILE A 122 -6.39 2.74 -19.97
CA ILE A 122 -5.69 2.40 -18.74
C ILE A 122 -6.47 2.96 -17.53
N ARG A 123 -6.84 4.25 -17.56
CA ARG A 123 -7.64 4.85 -16.47
C ARG A 123 -8.94 4.10 -16.24
N LYS A 124 -9.64 3.71 -17.30
CA LYS A 124 -10.86 2.90 -17.21
C LYS A 124 -10.60 1.50 -16.66
N THR A 125 -9.51 0.85 -17.09
CA THR A 125 -9.14 -0.51 -16.63
C THR A 125 -8.83 -0.55 -15.14
N PHE A 126 -8.22 0.51 -14.60
CA PHE A 126 -7.80 0.59 -13.19
C PHE A 126 -8.71 1.50 -12.34
N ASN A 127 -9.86 1.91 -12.89
CA ASN A 127 -10.83 2.80 -12.23
C ASN A 127 -10.19 4.09 -11.66
N ILE A 128 -9.24 4.67 -12.38
CA ILE A 128 -8.50 5.87 -11.99
C ILE A 128 -9.26 7.11 -12.48
N LYS A 129 -9.59 8.02 -11.55
CA LYS A 129 -10.19 9.33 -11.89
C LYS A 129 -9.17 10.18 -12.65
N ASN A 130 -9.60 10.77 -13.77
CA ASN A 130 -8.78 11.78 -14.46
C ASN A 130 -8.74 13.07 -13.62
N ASP A 131 -7.55 13.44 -13.18
CA ASP A 131 -7.26 14.64 -12.39
C ASP A 131 -6.61 15.76 -13.21
N TYR A 132 -6.39 15.55 -14.52
CA TYR A 132 -5.81 16.55 -15.41
C TYR A 132 -6.87 17.45 -16.03
N THR A 133 -6.55 18.72 -16.18
CA THR A 133 -7.33 19.63 -17.02
C THR A 133 -7.11 19.32 -18.51
N PRO A 134 -8.07 19.64 -19.39
CA PRO A 134 -7.91 19.42 -20.84
C PRO A 134 -6.67 20.10 -21.42
N GLU A 135 -6.30 21.26 -20.88
CA GLU A 135 -5.13 22.04 -21.32
C GLU A 135 -3.82 21.37 -20.92
N GLU A 136 -3.71 20.86 -19.69
CA GLU A 136 -2.54 20.08 -19.24
C GLU A 136 -2.39 18.78 -20.05
N GLU A 137 -3.49 18.11 -20.39
CA GLU A 137 -3.43 16.89 -21.21
C GLU A 137 -2.95 17.16 -22.64
N GLU A 138 -3.39 18.27 -23.23
CA GLU A 138 -3.00 18.69 -24.59
C GLU A 138 -1.52 19.10 -24.63
N GLU A 139 -1.04 19.81 -23.60
CA GLU A 139 0.36 20.19 -23.46
C GLU A 139 1.26 18.95 -23.33
N ILE A 140 0.91 18.02 -22.44
CA ILE A 140 1.60 16.72 -22.28
C ILE A 140 1.57 15.92 -23.59
N ARG A 141 0.47 15.95 -24.34
CA ARG A 141 0.35 15.26 -25.63
C ARG A 141 1.23 15.90 -26.70
N SER A 142 1.35 17.23 -26.70
CA SER A 142 2.15 17.99 -27.66
C SER A 142 3.66 17.81 -27.43
N GLU A 143 4.13 17.83 -26.17
CA GLU A 143 5.55 17.63 -25.83
C GLU A 143 6.06 16.24 -26.26
N ASN A 144 5.20 15.23 -26.18
CA ASN A 144 5.54 13.85 -26.53
C ASN A 144 5.66 13.60 -28.04
N GLN A 145 5.06 14.44 -28.89
CA GLN A 145 5.14 14.30 -30.35
C GLN A 145 6.47 14.80 -30.95
N TRP A 146 7.19 15.69 -30.26
CA TRP A 146 8.31 16.44 -30.87
C TRP A 146 9.71 15.79 -30.71
N ASN A 147 9.89 14.73 -29.91
CA ASN A 147 11.22 14.15 -29.62
C ASN A 147 11.44 12.72 -30.16
N PRO A 148 11.74 12.54 -31.46
CA PRO A 148 11.93 11.23 -32.08
C PRO A 148 13.23 10.51 -31.68
N ASN A 149 14.23 11.18 -31.12
CA ASN A 149 15.48 10.53 -30.67
C ASN A 149 15.36 9.84 -29.30
N ARG A 150 14.24 10.02 -28.59
CA ARG A 150 13.86 9.18 -27.44
C ARG A 150 13.19 7.85 -27.86
N ALA A 151 12.78 7.74 -29.13
CA ALA A 151 11.96 6.64 -29.65
C ALA A 151 12.74 5.37 -30.01
N SER A 152 14.07 5.39 -30.00
CA SER A 152 14.90 4.22 -30.34
C SER A 152 15.19 3.29 -29.15
N ILE A 153 14.81 3.66 -27.92
CA ILE A 153 14.97 2.81 -26.74
C ILE A 153 13.60 2.36 -26.21
N LEU A 154 12.52 3.12 -26.44
CA LEU A 154 11.21 2.86 -25.88
C LEU A 154 10.14 3.41 -26.85
N THR A 155 9.17 2.57 -27.23
CA THR A 155 8.13 2.86 -28.24
C THR A 155 7.25 4.06 -27.83
N PRO A 156 6.57 4.74 -28.78
CA PRO A 156 5.86 6.00 -28.54
C PRO A 156 4.71 5.97 -27.51
N ASN A 157 4.28 4.79 -27.04
CA ASN A 157 3.35 4.66 -25.90
C ASN A 157 4.03 4.67 -24.53
N LEU A 158 5.35 4.55 -24.49
CA LEU A 158 6.10 4.38 -23.24
C LEU A 158 6.52 5.71 -22.59
N LEU A 159 6.16 6.87 -23.14
CA LEU A 159 6.43 8.18 -22.54
C LEU A 159 5.33 8.64 -21.56
N PHE A 160 4.14 8.06 -21.66
CA PHE A 160 3.16 8.09 -20.57
C PHE A 160 3.58 7.15 -19.44
N ILE A 161 4.32 6.09 -19.74
CA ILE A 161 4.63 5.01 -18.81
C ILE A 161 5.66 5.37 -17.73
N PRO A 162 6.65 6.28 -17.81
CA PRO A 162 7.41 6.66 -16.62
C PRO A 162 6.58 7.54 -15.68
N PHE A 163 5.74 8.46 -16.16
CA PHE A 163 4.89 9.27 -15.26
C PHE A 163 3.70 8.47 -14.75
N LEU A 164 3.13 7.59 -15.57
CA LEU A 164 2.06 6.66 -15.22
C LEU A 164 2.59 5.44 -14.45
N LEU A 165 3.83 4.96 -14.64
CA LEU A 165 4.52 4.00 -13.74
C LEU A 165 5.04 4.72 -12.52
N ILE A 166 5.36 6.01 -12.51
CA ILE A 166 5.58 6.75 -11.26
C ILE A 166 4.25 6.91 -10.56
N LYS A 167 3.15 7.18 -11.26
CA LYS A 167 1.80 7.28 -10.69
C LYS A 167 1.26 5.90 -10.31
N ILE A 168 1.60 4.82 -11.01
CA ILE A 168 1.23 3.42 -10.75
C ILE A 168 2.20 2.79 -9.76
N SER A 169 3.48 3.13 -9.73
CA SER A 169 4.40 2.76 -8.64
C SER A 169 4.09 3.60 -7.42
N SER A 170 3.61 4.84 -7.55
CA SER A 170 3.08 5.65 -6.46
C SER A 170 1.72 5.11 -6.03
N GLN A 171 0.88 4.59 -6.92
CA GLN A 171 -0.41 3.99 -6.58
C GLN A 171 -0.22 2.56 -6.08
N LEU A 172 0.77 1.80 -6.54
CA LEU A 172 1.20 0.53 -5.96
C LEU A 172 1.89 0.77 -4.64
N ASN A 173 2.71 1.81 -4.48
CA ASN A 173 3.28 2.21 -3.20
C ASN A 173 2.21 2.77 -2.27
N LEU A 174 1.20 3.47 -2.81
CA LEU A 174 0.02 3.87 -2.07
C LEU A 174 -0.82 2.64 -1.71
N ILE A 175 -1.01 1.64 -2.58
CA ILE A 175 -1.70 0.37 -2.30
C ILE A 175 -0.91 -0.46 -1.28
N MET A 176 0.42 -0.51 -1.38
CA MET A 176 1.33 -1.16 -0.44
C MET A 176 1.36 -0.43 0.91
N SER A 177 1.28 0.91 0.93
CA SER A 177 1.20 1.75 2.12
C SER A 177 -0.22 1.88 2.68
N THR A 178 -1.26 1.63 1.87
CA THR A 178 -2.66 1.58 2.31
C THR A 178 -3.05 0.19 2.82
N SER A 179 -2.32 -0.86 2.43
CA SER A 179 -2.54 -2.23 2.89
C SER A 179 -1.97 -2.52 4.28
N LYS A 180 -0.97 -1.75 4.75
CA LYS A 180 -0.50 -1.90 6.13
C LYS A 180 -1.48 -1.20 7.06
N MET A 181 -2.41 -1.99 7.60
CA MET A 181 -3.37 -1.50 8.59
C MET A 181 -2.68 -1.41 9.95
N ILE A 182 -2.68 -0.21 10.52
CA ILE A 182 -2.23 0.06 11.87
C ILE A 182 -3.47 0.11 12.76
N THR A 183 -3.43 -0.63 13.87
CA THR A 183 -4.47 -0.56 14.89
C THR A 183 -4.16 0.58 15.84
N LEU A 184 -5.04 1.57 15.95
CA LEU A 184 -5.00 2.62 16.97
C LEU A 184 -6.04 2.30 18.05
N ARG A 185 -5.65 2.34 19.33
CA ARG A 185 -6.60 2.11 20.45
C ARG A 185 -6.86 3.41 21.19
N SER A 186 -8.11 3.83 21.25
CA SER A 186 -8.50 5.02 22.01
C SER A 186 -8.47 4.77 23.53
N SER A 187 -8.56 5.85 24.30
CA SER A 187 -8.51 5.85 25.77
C SER A 187 -9.68 5.11 26.43
N ASP A 188 -10.81 5.01 25.74
CA ASP A 188 -12.01 4.27 26.13
C ASP A 188 -12.00 2.81 25.65
N GLY A 189 -10.92 2.36 25.01
CA GLY A 189 -10.67 0.95 24.68
C GLY A 189 -11.15 0.51 23.30
N ASP A 190 -11.73 1.40 22.49
CA ASP A 190 -12.07 1.12 21.10
C ASP A 190 -10.82 1.01 20.22
N ALA A 191 -10.86 0.08 19.27
CA ALA A 191 -9.80 -0.10 18.28
C ALA A 191 -10.26 0.43 16.91
N PHE A 192 -9.35 1.11 16.23
CA PHE A 192 -9.53 1.65 14.88
C PHE A 192 -8.45 1.09 13.98
N GLU A 193 -8.86 0.47 12.89
CA GLU A 193 -7.94 0.07 11.83
C GLU A 193 -7.83 1.20 10.81
N VAL A 194 -6.62 1.70 10.62
CA VAL A 194 -6.32 2.77 9.67
C VAL A 194 -5.14 2.36 8.79
N SER A 195 -5.12 2.79 7.55
CA SER A 195 -3.94 2.59 6.71
C SER A 195 -2.73 3.34 7.27
N GLU A 196 -1.55 2.81 7.03
CA GLU A 196 -0.28 3.46 7.39
C GLU A 196 -0.21 4.88 6.78
N ALA A 197 -0.63 5.08 5.53
CA ALA A 197 -0.71 6.41 4.93
C ALA A 197 -1.55 7.44 5.74
N VAL A 198 -2.65 7.00 6.36
CA VAL A 198 -3.49 7.85 7.23
C VAL A 198 -2.82 8.07 8.58
N ALA A 199 -2.23 7.01 9.15
CA ALA A 199 -1.54 7.04 10.43
C ALA A 199 -0.28 7.92 10.42
N LEU A 200 0.48 7.92 9.31
CA LEU A 200 1.73 8.67 9.14
C LEU A 200 1.55 10.20 9.06
N GLN A 201 0.31 10.69 8.98
CA GLN A 201 0.04 12.12 9.19
C GLN A 201 0.32 12.56 10.62
N SER A 202 0.25 11.63 11.58
CA SER A 202 0.75 11.85 12.93
C SER A 202 2.25 11.62 12.95
N LEU A 203 3.04 12.66 13.27
CA LEU A 203 4.48 12.51 13.43
C LEU A 203 4.83 11.58 14.61
N THR A 204 4.00 11.59 15.67
CA THR A 204 4.15 10.67 16.80
C THR A 204 4.03 9.21 16.34
N ILE A 205 2.98 8.88 15.59
CA ILE A 205 2.77 7.53 15.07
C ILE A 205 3.85 7.18 14.04
N LYS A 206 4.25 8.13 13.18
CA LYS A 206 5.33 7.93 12.21
C LYS A 206 6.61 7.43 12.87
N HIS A 207 7.07 8.09 13.93
CA HIS A 207 8.28 7.64 14.64
C HIS A 207 8.09 6.26 15.28
N MET A 208 6.91 5.96 15.83
CA MET A 208 6.62 4.63 16.38
C MET A 208 6.63 3.53 15.33
N VAL A 209 6.22 3.84 14.09
CA VAL A 209 6.23 2.90 12.97
C VAL A 209 7.65 2.72 12.42
N GLU A 210 8.45 3.77 12.36
CA GLU A 210 9.87 3.73 11.94
C GLU A 210 10.71 2.86 12.90
N ASP A 211 10.36 2.85 14.19
CA ASP A 211 10.99 2.03 15.23
C ASP A 211 10.38 0.61 15.36
N ASP A 212 9.55 0.17 14.40
CA ASP A 212 8.88 -1.15 14.36
C ASP A 212 8.06 -1.50 15.61
N CYS A 213 7.54 -0.50 16.32
CA CYS A 213 6.81 -0.64 17.58
C CYS A 213 5.28 -0.72 17.41
N ALA A 214 4.79 -0.95 16.18
CA ALA A 214 3.36 -0.86 15.85
C ALA A 214 2.61 -2.21 15.84
N GLU A 215 3.30 -3.35 15.99
CA GLU A 215 2.72 -4.70 15.82
C GLU A 215 1.52 -4.99 16.72
N ASN A 216 1.52 -4.52 17.98
CA ASN A 216 0.46 -4.80 18.96
C ASN A 216 -0.67 -3.75 18.97
N GLY A 217 -0.65 -2.81 18.02
CA GLY A 217 -1.51 -1.64 17.99
C GLY A 217 -1.05 -0.55 18.94
N ILE A 218 -1.21 0.70 18.53
CA ILE A 218 -0.71 1.89 19.20
C ILE A 218 -1.76 2.41 20.18
N PRO A 219 -1.49 2.40 21.50
CA PRO A 219 -2.42 2.94 22.49
C PRO A 219 -2.35 4.47 22.52
N LEU A 220 -3.52 5.11 22.48
CA LEU A 220 -3.72 6.56 22.52
C LEU A 220 -4.51 6.94 23.79
N PRO A 221 -3.89 6.89 24.98
CA PRO A 221 -4.58 7.05 26.27
C PRO A 221 -5.19 8.44 26.50
N ASN A 222 -4.84 9.44 25.68
CA ASN A 222 -5.33 10.81 25.80
C ASN A 222 -6.40 11.17 24.74
N VAL A 223 -6.84 10.21 23.94
CA VAL A 223 -7.80 10.45 22.85
C VAL A 223 -8.97 9.49 22.96
N THR A 224 -10.18 10.00 23.15
CA THR A 224 -11.40 9.18 23.21
C THR A 224 -11.79 8.68 21.82
N ARG A 225 -12.62 7.65 21.74
CA ARG A 225 -13.16 7.10 20.49
C ARG A 225 -13.77 8.17 19.59
N LYS A 226 -14.58 9.07 20.18
CA LYS A 226 -15.30 10.11 19.43
C LYS A 226 -14.33 11.09 18.75
N VAL A 227 -13.34 11.55 19.51
CA VAL A 227 -12.31 12.48 19.05
C VAL A 227 -11.40 11.79 18.03
N LEU A 228 -10.98 10.55 18.32
CA LEU A 228 -10.12 9.77 17.44
C LEU A 228 -10.80 9.51 16.08
N ALA A 229 -12.10 9.22 16.06
CA ALA A 229 -12.85 9.05 14.82
C ALA A 229 -12.81 10.30 13.93
N LYS A 230 -12.92 11.50 14.53
CA LYS A 230 -12.83 12.77 13.82
C LYS A 230 -11.43 13.11 13.33
N VAL A 231 -10.42 12.80 14.13
CA VAL A 231 -9.02 12.93 13.71
C VAL A 231 -8.73 12.01 12.52
N ILE A 232 -9.18 10.75 12.57
CA ILE A 232 -9.01 9.78 11.48
C ILE A 232 -9.77 10.23 10.23
N GLU A 233 -10.99 10.75 10.36
CA GLU A 233 -11.78 11.31 9.25
C GLU A 233 -11.00 12.40 8.51
N HIS A 234 -10.44 13.36 9.25
CA HIS A 234 -9.59 14.42 8.70
C HIS A 234 -8.35 13.85 8.02
N CYS A 235 -7.61 12.96 8.70
CA CYS A 235 -6.41 12.37 8.13
C CYS A 235 -6.71 11.58 6.85
N ARG A 236 -7.81 10.82 6.81
CA ARG A 236 -8.23 10.10 5.61
C ARG A 236 -8.49 11.04 4.43
N LYS A 237 -9.18 12.16 4.67
CA LYS A 237 -9.44 13.15 3.61
C LYS A 237 -8.18 13.84 3.11
N HIS A 238 -7.25 14.19 3.99
CA HIS A 238 -5.96 14.78 3.61
C HIS A 238 -5.00 13.78 2.96
N ALA A 239 -5.24 12.46 3.12
CA ALA A 239 -4.51 11.41 2.40
C ALA A 239 -5.08 11.16 1.00
N GLU A 240 -6.39 11.33 0.81
CA GLU A 240 -7.10 11.07 -0.45
C GLU A 240 -7.04 12.25 -1.43
N LEU A 241 -7.13 13.49 -0.94
CA LEU A 241 -7.30 14.68 -1.77
C LEU A 241 -5.99 15.42 -2.02
N PRO A 242 -5.66 15.80 -3.28
CA PRO A 242 -4.57 16.70 -3.56
C PRO A 242 -4.86 18.09 -2.96
N LYS A 243 -3.80 18.80 -2.55
CA LYS A 243 -3.92 20.16 -2.00
C LYS A 243 -4.57 21.08 -3.04
N GLY A 244 -5.73 21.65 -2.74
CA GLY A 244 -6.50 22.46 -3.69
C GLY A 244 -7.72 23.14 -3.05
N GLU A 245 -8.54 23.82 -3.86
CA GLU A 245 -9.74 24.52 -3.39
C GLU A 245 -10.80 23.56 -2.80
N GLU A 246 -10.93 22.35 -3.35
CA GLU A 246 -11.87 21.33 -2.86
C GLU A 246 -11.54 20.90 -1.43
N LEU A 247 -10.26 20.69 -1.11
CA LEU A 247 -9.82 20.36 0.24
C LEU A 247 -10.08 21.50 1.22
N LYS A 248 -9.83 22.76 0.81
CA LYS A 248 -10.11 23.94 1.64
C LYS A 248 -11.60 24.10 1.94
N ALA A 249 -12.45 23.83 0.95
CA ALA A 249 -13.90 23.87 1.14
C ALA A 249 -14.36 22.79 2.14
N TRP A 250 -13.83 21.58 2.00
CA TRP A 250 -14.11 20.49 2.93
C TRP A 250 -13.60 20.80 4.35
N ASP A 251 -12.39 21.33 4.49
CA ASP A 251 -11.81 21.72 5.79
C ASP A 251 -12.71 22.74 6.50
N ALA A 252 -13.25 23.72 5.76
CA ALA A 252 -14.17 24.72 6.32
C ALA A 252 -15.50 24.10 6.81
N GLU A 253 -16.00 23.07 6.13
CA GLU A 253 -17.19 22.32 6.58
C GLU A 253 -16.89 21.38 7.75
N PHE A 254 -15.73 20.70 7.70
CA PHE A 254 -15.27 19.81 8.75
C PHE A 254 -15.17 20.55 10.08
N VAL A 255 -14.53 21.72 10.11
CA VAL A 255 -14.37 22.48 11.35
C VAL A 255 -15.71 22.92 11.91
N LYS A 256 -16.64 23.40 11.05
CA LYS A 256 -18.01 23.74 11.48
C LYS A 256 -18.71 22.54 12.14
N GLY A 257 -18.51 21.34 11.60
CA GLY A 257 -19.05 20.09 12.14
C GLY A 257 -18.43 19.68 13.48
N VAL A 258 -17.18 20.04 13.76
CA VAL A 258 -16.47 19.68 15.01
C VAL A 258 -16.38 20.83 16.02
N LEU A 259 -17.00 21.99 15.77
CA LEU A 259 -17.01 23.12 16.72
C LEU A 259 -17.35 22.75 18.17
N PRO A 260 -18.36 21.89 18.46
CA PRO A 260 -18.67 21.49 19.84
C PRO A 260 -17.54 20.74 20.55
N GLU A 261 -16.64 20.13 19.78
CA GLU A 261 -15.52 19.29 20.22
C GLU A 261 -14.16 19.93 19.86
N LEU A 262 -14.14 21.20 19.44
CA LEU A 262 -12.96 21.84 18.85
C LEU A 262 -11.73 21.77 19.77
N PHE A 263 -11.92 22.01 21.07
CA PHE A 263 -10.84 21.93 22.04
C PHE A 263 -10.28 20.51 22.19
N ASP A 264 -11.15 19.49 22.19
CA ASP A 264 -10.71 18.09 22.27
C ASP A 264 -9.95 17.68 21.00
N ILE A 265 -10.38 18.17 19.84
CA ILE A 265 -9.68 17.98 18.56
C ILE A 265 -8.31 18.66 18.57
N ILE A 266 -8.19 19.89 19.10
CA ILE A 266 -6.90 20.59 19.24
C ILE A 266 -5.95 19.80 20.14
N LEU A 267 -6.44 19.32 21.29
CA LEU A 267 -5.63 18.54 22.23
C LEU A 267 -5.15 17.23 21.60
N ALA A 268 -6.02 16.52 20.88
CA ALA A 268 -5.67 15.30 20.17
C ALA A 268 -4.67 15.56 19.02
N ALA A 269 -4.88 16.62 18.23
CA ALA A 269 -3.99 17.00 17.14
C ALA A 269 -2.58 17.36 17.65
N ASN A 270 -2.49 18.04 18.79
CA ASN A 270 -1.22 18.36 19.44
C ASN A 270 -0.54 17.09 19.99
N TYR A 271 -1.28 16.23 20.67
CA TYR A 271 -0.77 14.97 21.22
C TYR A 271 -0.25 14.03 20.12
N LEU A 272 -0.95 13.95 19.00
CA LEU A 272 -0.58 13.14 17.84
C LEU A 272 0.39 13.86 16.90
N ASN A 273 0.69 15.14 17.14
CA ASN A 273 1.56 15.95 16.31
C ASN A 273 1.13 15.95 14.82
N ILE A 274 -0.14 16.31 14.58
CA ILE A 274 -0.77 16.39 13.25
C ILE A 274 -0.82 17.85 12.81
N ASN A 275 0.20 18.30 12.08
CA ASN A 275 0.43 19.72 11.78
C ASN A 275 -0.70 20.38 10.99
N ASN A 276 -1.23 19.73 9.95
CA ASN A 276 -2.32 20.28 9.14
C ASN A 276 -3.61 20.49 9.95
N LEU A 277 -3.94 19.56 10.86
CA LEU A 277 -5.10 19.69 11.74
C LEU A 277 -4.89 20.77 12.81
N LEU A 278 -3.67 20.91 13.33
CA LEU A 278 -3.30 22.00 14.24
C LEU A 278 -3.43 23.36 13.56
N ASP A 279 -2.89 23.52 12.35
CA ASP A 279 -2.97 24.76 11.59
C ASP A 279 -4.43 25.14 11.32
N LEU A 280 -5.25 24.18 10.89
CA LEU A 280 -6.67 24.37 10.61
C LEU A 280 -7.47 24.80 11.85
N THR A 281 -7.27 24.10 12.97
CA THR A 281 -7.99 24.39 14.21
C THR A 281 -7.53 25.69 14.88
N ASN A 282 -6.23 26.00 14.85
CA ASN A 282 -5.69 27.26 15.33
C ASN A 282 -6.20 28.45 14.50
N GLN A 283 -6.25 28.30 13.18
CA GLN A 283 -6.80 29.32 12.30
C GLN A 283 -8.27 29.58 12.61
N THR A 284 -9.05 28.52 12.83
CA THR A 284 -10.47 28.64 13.21
C THR A 284 -10.64 29.38 14.53
N VAL A 285 -9.84 29.06 15.56
CA VAL A 285 -9.86 29.79 16.84
C VAL A 285 -9.52 31.27 16.63
N ALA A 286 -8.54 31.58 15.78
CA ALA A 286 -8.19 32.96 15.46
C ALA A 286 -9.33 33.70 14.75
N ASP A 287 -10.04 33.07 13.82
CA ASP A 287 -11.19 33.65 13.12
C ASP A 287 -12.35 33.91 14.11
N MET A 288 -12.60 32.97 15.03
CA MET A 288 -13.58 33.15 16.11
C MET A 288 -13.25 34.33 17.03
N ILE A 289 -11.97 34.54 17.36
CA ILE A 289 -11.53 35.66 18.21
C ILE A 289 -11.62 37.00 17.45
N THR A 290 -11.29 37.00 16.16
CA THR A 290 -11.29 38.22 15.34
C THR A 290 -12.66 38.58 14.75
N GLY A 291 -13.68 37.73 14.96
CA GLY A 291 -15.05 37.96 14.49
C GLY A 291 -15.19 37.81 12.97
N LYS A 292 -14.33 37.01 12.35
CA LYS A 292 -14.36 36.68 10.92
C LYS A 292 -15.18 35.43 10.64
#